data_AF-A0AAV0JEQ1-F1
#
_entry.id   AF-A0AAV0JEQ1-F1
#
_cell.length_a   1.000
_cell.length_b   1.000
_cell.length_c   1.000
_cell.angle_alpha   90.00
_cell.angle_beta   90.00
_cell.angle_gamma   90.00
#
_symmetry.space_group_name_H-M   'P 1'
#
loop_
_entity.id
_entity.type
_entity.pdbx_description
1 polymer ?
#
loop_
_entity_poly.entity_id
_entity_poly.type
_entity_poly.pdbx_seq_one_letter_code
_entity_poly.pdbx_strand_id
1 'polypeptide(L)'
;SLQVKELETLAVQLSESCDNCIRHASAIHTVGNEYQPTSELTDFKKLLDEQFMKLKAMPSQNDRLIRQFQEAVWNVHHKGQPMPGEEEEDIVMTSTQSNLLNVKCPLSGKMITDLAEPVRSMDCKHIYEKEAVIAYLPRNGNKKQCCIAGCPKFLQAHRLVCDPFLLTEIDELRSMNQQTEQAQNVEDFTGLDDED
;
A
#
# COMPACT_ATOMS: atom_id res chain seq x y z
N SER A 1 -17.68 -2.58 -23.49
CA SER A 1 -17.61 -1.61 -24.61
C SER A 1 -16.19 -1.56 -25.17
N LEU A 2 -15.98 -1.32 -26.47
CA LEU A 2 -14.64 -1.21 -27.09
C LEU A 2 -13.77 -0.14 -26.40
N GLN A 3 -14.37 0.99 -26.06
CA GLN A 3 -13.72 2.10 -25.37
C GLN A 3 -13.23 1.73 -23.96
N VAL A 4 -13.94 0.84 -23.27
CA VAL A 4 -13.56 0.37 -21.93
C VAL A 4 -12.34 -0.54 -22.00
N LYS A 5 -12.27 -1.42 -23.00
CA LYS A 5 -11.10 -2.29 -23.22
C LYS A 5 -9.84 -1.51 -23.60
N GLU A 6 -10.01 -0.45 -24.39
CA GLU A 6 -8.92 0.46 -24.72
C GLU A 6 -8.42 1.19 -23.47
N LEU A 7 -9.33 1.68 -22.63
CA LEU A 7 -8.99 2.30 -21.36
C LEU A 7 -8.26 1.33 -20.40
N GLU A 8 -8.71 0.09 -20.29
CA GLU A 8 -8.03 -0.98 -19.54
C GLU A 8 -6.60 -1.20 -20.03
N THR A 9 -6.41 -1.30 -21.34
CA THR A 9 -5.08 -1.50 -21.93
C THR A 9 -4.16 -0.33 -21.61
N LEU A 10 -4.65 0.90 -21.76
CA LEU A 10 -3.88 2.11 -21.46
C LEU A 10 -3.55 2.23 -19.96
N ALA A 11 -4.46 1.85 -19.07
CA ALA A 11 -4.23 1.85 -17.64
C ALA A 11 -3.09 0.89 -17.24
N VAL A 12 -3.09 -0.32 -17.80
CA VAL A 12 -2.02 -1.32 -17.57
C VAL A 12 -0.68 -0.82 -18.09
N GLN A 13 -0.64 -0.27 -19.31
CA GLN A 13 0.59 0.27 -19.89
C GLN A 13 1.15 1.46 -19.09
N LEU A 14 0.26 2.37 -18.65
CA LEU A 14 0.66 3.52 -17.84
C LEU A 14 1.26 3.07 -16.51
N SER A 15 0.61 2.12 -15.83
CA SER A 15 1.08 1.54 -14.58
C SER A 15 2.48 0.92 -14.74
N GLU A 16 2.67 0.07 -15.74
CA GLU A 16 3.97 -0.56 -16.01
C GLU A 16 5.05 0.49 -16.28
N SER A 17 4.72 1.54 -17.05
CA SER A 17 5.63 2.65 -17.33
C SER A 17 6.01 3.44 -16.08
N CYS A 18 5.04 3.74 -15.20
CA CYS A 18 5.27 4.41 -13.92
C CYS A 18 6.19 3.58 -13.02
N ASP A 19 5.96 2.27 -12.92
CA ASP A 19 6.79 1.38 -12.11
C ASP A 19 8.21 1.29 -12.64
N ASN A 20 8.37 1.20 -13.96
CA ASN A 20 9.69 1.21 -14.58
C ASN A 20 10.42 2.52 -14.29
N CYS A 21 9.74 3.68 -14.33
CA CYS A 21 10.34 4.97 -13.95
C CYS A 21 10.82 4.97 -12.49
N ILE A 22 10.01 4.50 -11.55
CA ILE A 22 10.36 4.43 -10.12
C ILE A 22 11.56 3.49 -9.90
N ARG A 23 11.56 2.32 -10.55
CA ARG A 23 12.65 1.34 -10.48
C ARG A 23 13.94 1.89 -11.07
N HIS A 24 13.89 2.59 -12.19
CA HIS A 24 15.06 3.26 -12.77
C HIS A 24 15.62 4.33 -11.84
N ALA A 25 14.77 5.21 -11.30
CA ALA A 25 15.20 6.23 -10.34
C ALA A 25 15.84 5.61 -9.10
N SER A 26 15.26 4.51 -8.60
CA SER A 26 15.79 3.77 -7.45
C SER A 26 17.13 3.09 -7.77
N ALA A 27 17.26 2.46 -8.94
CA ALA A 27 18.52 1.86 -9.38
C ALA A 27 19.65 2.90 -9.45
N ILE A 28 19.37 4.07 -10.02
CA ILE A 28 20.33 5.19 -10.08
C ILE A 28 20.73 5.63 -8.67
N HIS A 29 19.76 5.79 -7.76
CA HIS A 29 20.03 6.21 -6.39
C HIS A 29 20.87 5.17 -5.63
N THR A 30 20.53 3.88 -5.74
CA THR A 30 21.27 2.77 -5.13
C THR A 30 22.70 2.72 -5.65
N VAL A 31 22.90 2.72 -6.97
CA VAL A 31 24.25 2.74 -7.55
C VAL A 31 25.02 3.96 -7.10
N GLY A 32 24.41 5.15 -7.10
CA GLY A 32 25.08 6.38 -6.65
C GLY A 32 25.52 6.36 -5.18
N ASN A 33 24.78 5.68 -4.31
CA ASN A 33 25.10 5.59 -2.88
C ASN A 33 26.07 4.46 -2.54
N GLU A 34 25.98 3.32 -3.24
CA GLU A 34 26.73 2.10 -2.92
C GLU A 34 28.03 1.95 -3.72
N TYR A 35 28.15 2.63 -4.87
CA TYR A 35 29.32 2.48 -5.73
C TYR A 35 30.61 2.92 -5.02
N GLN A 36 31.61 2.03 -5.05
CA GLN A 36 32.96 2.30 -4.60
C GLN A 36 33.92 2.20 -5.79
N PRO A 37 34.66 3.26 -6.13
CA PRO A 37 35.61 3.21 -7.24
C PRO A 37 36.68 2.14 -7.04
N THR A 38 36.88 1.29 -8.04
CA THR A 38 37.96 0.30 -8.08
C THR A 38 39.02 0.71 -9.10
N SER A 39 40.12 -0.04 -9.15
CA SER A 39 41.19 0.17 -10.13
C SER A 39 40.81 -0.24 -11.56
N GLU A 40 39.69 -0.94 -11.74
CA GLU A 40 39.20 -1.39 -13.05
C GLU A 40 38.11 -0.45 -13.60
N LEU A 41 37.98 -0.41 -14.92
CA LEU A 41 36.93 0.38 -15.58
C LEU A 41 35.55 -0.22 -15.25
N THR A 42 34.67 0.59 -14.68
CA THR A 42 33.29 0.16 -14.37
C THR A 42 32.37 0.38 -15.56
N ASP A 43 31.65 -0.66 -15.95
CA ASP A 43 30.53 -0.57 -16.89
C ASP A 43 29.25 -0.19 -16.14
N PHE A 44 29.00 1.12 -16.06
CA PHE A 44 27.82 1.66 -15.37
C PHE A 44 26.51 1.25 -16.04
N LYS A 45 26.50 1.00 -17.35
CA LYS A 45 25.29 0.56 -18.05
C LYS A 45 24.89 -0.83 -17.55
N LYS A 46 25.85 -1.76 -17.56
CA LYS A 46 25.63 -3.12 -17.05
C LYS A 46 25.21 -3.11 -15.58
N LEU A 47 25.88 -2.30 -14.75
CA LEU A 47 25.58 -2.20 -13.32
C LEU A 47 24.15 -1.68 -13.07
N LEU A 48 23.72 -0.63 -13.78
CA LEU A 48 22.37 -0.09 -13.67
C LEU A 48 21.31 -1.06 -14.18
N ASP A 49 21.57 -1.73 -15.30
CA ASP A 49 20.66 -2.74 -15.87
C ASP A 49 20.47 -3.91 -14.89
N GLU A 50 21.54 -4.40 -14.26
CA GLU A 50 21.47 -5.45 -13.24
C GLU A 50 20.64 -5.02 -12.02
N GLN A 51 20.86 -3.80 -11.51
CA GLN A 51 20.09 -3.30 -10.38
C GLN A 51 18.62 -3.07 -10.75
N PHE A 52 18.35 -2.58 -11.96
CA PHE A 52 16.98 -2.46 -12.47
C PHE A 52 16.29 -3.82 -12.56
N MET A 53 16.96 -4.86 -13.08
CA MET A 53 16.36 -6.20 -13.18
C MET A 53 16.05 -6.80 -11.81
N LYS A 54 16.90 -6.58 -10.81
CA LYS A 54 16.60 -6.97 -9.42
C LYS A 54 15.35 -6.26 -8.89
N LEU A 55 15.21 -4.96 -9.14
CA LEU A 55 14.05 -4.18 -8.70
C LEU A 55 12.78 -4.51 -9.52
N LYS A 56 12.92 -4.94 -10.78
CA LYS A 56 11.82 -5.38 -11.64
C LYS A 56 11.19 -6.69 -11.16
N ALA A 57 11.97 -7.56 -10.52
CA ALA A 57 11.46 -8.79 -9.93
C ALA A 57 10.58 -8.58 -8.68
N MET A 58 10.51 -7.35 -8.14
CA MET A 58 9.65 -7.04 -7.00
C MET A 58 8.22 -6.67 -7.46
N PRO A 59 7.18 -7.16 -6.76
CA PRO A 59 5.79 -6.86 -7.07
C PRO A 59 5.50 -5.37 -6.98
N SER A 60 4.65 -4.86 -7.87
CA SER A 60 4.30 -3.46 -7.91
C SER A 60 3.15 -3.15 -6.95
N GLN A 61 3.15 -1.93 -6.40
CA GLN A 61 2.01 -1.41 -5.67
C GLN A 61 0.83 -1.08 -6.61
N ASN A 62 1.12 -0.79 -7.88
CA ASN A 62 0.09 -0.48 -8.88
C ASN A 62 -0.64 -1.74 -9.37
N ASP A 63 -0.09 -2.94 -9.17
CA ASP A 63 -0.75 -4.21 -9.52
C ASP A 63 -2.11 -4.30 -8.81
N ARG A 64 -2.16 -3.86 -7.54
CA ARG A 64 -3.40 -3.78 -6.77
C ARG A 64 -4.45 -2.84 -7.37
N LEU A 65 -4.01 -1.73 -7.93
CA LEU A 65 -4.89 -0.69 -8.51
C LEU A 65 -5.46 -1.13 -9.85
N ILE A 66 -4.63 -1.75 -10.69
CA ILE A 66 -5.09 -2.38 -11.92
C ILE A 66 -6.15 -3.42 -11.58
N ARG A 67 -5.90 -4.25 -10.56
CA ARG A 67 -6.84 -5.28 -10.12
C ARG A 67 -8.18 -4.70 -9.68
N GLN A 68 -8.17 -3.68 -8.79
CA GLN A 68 -9.39 -2.98 -8.37
C GLN A 68 -10.14 -2.34 -9.54
N PHE A 69 -9.42 -1.78 -10.50
CA PHE A 69 -10.02 -1.20 -11.70
C PHE A 69 -10.70 -2.28 -12.57
N GLN A 70 -10.03 -3.43 -12.78
CA GLN A 70 -10.59 -4.56 -13.52
C GLN A 70 -11.83 -5.13 -12.82
N GLU A 71 -11.79 -5.31 -11.50
CA GLU A 71 -12.93 -5.74 -10.69
C GLU A 71 -14.11 -4.76 -10.80
N ALA A 72 -13.84 -3.45 -10.72
CA ALA A 72 -14.87 -2.43 -10.86
C ALA A 72 -15.52 -2.47 -12.24
N VAL A 73 -14.74 -2.62 -13.31
CA VAL A 73 -15.25 -2.76 -14.67
C VAL A 73 -16.07 -4.04 -14.83
N TRP A 74 -15.58 -5.16 -14.27
CA TRP A 74 -16.27 -6.44 -14.28
C TRP A 74 -17.65 -6.36 -13.61
N ASN A 75 -17.69 -5.76 -12.41
CA ASN A 75 -18.90 -5.61 -11.60
C ASN A 75 -20.03 -4.82 -12.28
N VAL A 76 -19.71 -3.93 -13.24
CA VAL A 76 -20.73 -3.18 -14.02
C VAL A 76 -21.64 -4.12 -14.80
N HIS A 77 -21.09 -5.23 -15.31
CA HIS A 77 -21.81 -6.17 -16.17
C HIS A 77 -22.09 -7.53 -15.51
N HIS A 78 -21.42 -7.84 -14.40
CA HIS A 78 -21.44 -9.15 -13.76
C HIS A 78 -21.61 -9.06 -12.24
N LYS A 79 -22.50 -8.17 -11.77
CA LYS A 79 -22.72 -7.91 -10.34
C LYS A 79 -22.95 -9.22 -9.56
N GLY A 80 -22.11 -9.44 -8.54
CA GLY A 80 -22.18 -10.62 -7.67
C GLY A 80 -21.56 -11.89 -8.25
N GLN A 81 -20.92 -11.82 -9.42
CA GLN A 81 -20.11 -12.90 -9.98
C GLN A 81 -18.63 -12.57 -9.79
N PRO A 82 -17.81 -13.52 -9.31
CA PRO A 82 -16.35 -13.36 -9.26
C PRO A 82 -15.79 -13.14 -10.68
N MET A 83 -14.68 -12.40 -10.78
CA MET A 83 -14.01 -12.18 -12.05
C MET A 83 -13.32 -13.49 -12.51
N PRO A 84 -13.44 -13.90 -13.79
CA PRO A 84 -12.81 -15.12 -14.28
C PRO A 84 -11.28 -15.03 -14.16
N GLY A 85 -10.65 -16.10 -13.66
CA GLY A 85 -9.21 -16.13 -13.37
C GLY A 85 -8.85 -15.98 -11.89
N GLU A 86 -9.85 -15.83 -11.00
CA GLU A 86 -9.67 -15.81 -9.55
C GLU A 86 -9.27 -17.16 -8.92
N GLU A 87 -9.30 -18.26 -9.68
CA GLU A 87 -9.08 -19.62 -9.13
C GLU A 87 -7.60 -19.98 -8.86
N GLU A 88 -6.64 -19.15 -9.29
CA GLU A 88 -5.19 -19.44 -9.10
C GLU A 88 -4.51 -18.55 -8.06
N GLU A 89 -5.20 -17.56 -7.50
CA GLU A 89 -4.81 -17.01 -6.20
C GLU A 89 -5.36 -17.94 -5.13
N ASP A 90 -4.65 -19.06 -4.96
CA ASP A 90 -4.64 -19.83 -3.71
C ASP A 90 -4.77 -18.79 -2.59
N ILE A 91 -5.82 -18.91 -1.76
CA ILE A 91 -6.01 -18.03 -0.62
C ILE A 91 -4.80 -18.25 0.26
N VAL A 92 -3.73 -17.52 0.01
CA VAL A 92 -2.64 -17.42 0.93
C VAL A 92 -3.26 -16.62 2.06
N MET A 93 -3.73 -17.37 3.06
CA MET A 93 -4.02 -16.92 4.42
C MET A 93 -2.72 -16.38 5.05
N THR A 94 -1.97 -15.52 4.36
CA THR A 94 -1.03 -14.58 4.97
C THR A 94 -1.86 -13.53 5.67
N SER A 95 -2.47 -13.94 6.79
CA SER A 95 -2.76 -13.13 7.97
C SER A 95 -2.67 -11.61 7.73
N THR A 96 -3.81 -10.98 7.43
CA THR A 96 -4.10 -9.62 7.92
C THR A 96 -3.08 -8.52 7.57
N GLN A 97 -2.39 -8.55 6.43
CA GLN A 97 -1.45 -7.48 6.10
C GLN A 97 -2.14 -6.35 5.34
N SER A 98 -2.88 -5.52 6.08
CA SER A 98 -3.13 -4.17 5.61
C SER A 98 -1.79 -3.51 5.28
N ASN A 99 -1.64 -2.89 4.12
CA ASN A 99 -0.43 -2.12 3.73
C ASN A 99 -0.12 -0.94 4.67
N LEU A 100 -0.98 -0.68 5.64
CA LEU A 100 -0.82 0.35 6.65
C LEU A 100 0.29 -0.04 7.63
N LEU A 101 1.31 0.79 7.76
CA LEU A 101 2.48 0.53 8.63
C LEU A 101 2.20 0.70 10.13
N ASN A 102 1.01 1.19 10.48
CA ASN A 102 0.56 1.32 11.86
C ASN A 102 -0.93 1.00 11.94
N VAL A 103 -1.42 0.66 13.12
CA VAL A 103 -2.86 0.39 13.40
C VAL A 103 -3.53 1.57 14.10
N LYS A 104 -2.74 2.34 14.85
CA LYS A 104 -3.17 3.52 15.61
C LYS A 104 -2.34 4.72 15.21
N CYS A 105 -2.93 5.92 15.26
CA CYS A 105 -2.17 7.15 15.18
C CYS A 105 -1.23 7.26 16.39
N PRO A 106 0.09 7.39 16.20
CA PRO A 106 1.06 7.44 17.30
C PRO A 106 0.96 8.69 18.18
N LEU A 107 0.24 9.73 17.72
CA LEU A 107 0.09 11.00 18.43
C LEU A 107 -1.26 11.10 19.15
N SER A 108 -2.36 10.77 18.47
CA SER A 108 -3.70 10.83 19.05
C SER A 108 -4.13 9.55 19.75
N GLY A 109 -3.48 8.41 19.48
CA GLY A 109 -3.83 7.10 19.99
C GLY A 109 -5.09 6.46 19.37
N LYS A 110 -5.83 7.20 18.53
CA LYS A 110 -7.01 6.70 17.83
C LYS A 110 -6.64 5.59 16.84
N MET A 111 -7.55 4.64 16.61
CA MET A 111 -7.40 3.69 15.52
C MET A 111 -7.40 4.43 14.18
N ILE A 112 -6.64 3.93 13.21
CA ILE A 112 -6.60 4.56 11.88
C ILE A 112 -7.97 4.56 11.21
N THR A 113 -8.76 3.51 11.45
CA THR A 113 -10.14 3.39 10.97
C THR A 113 -11.06 4.50 11.47
N ASP A 114 -10.69 5.19 12.57
CA ASP A 114 -11.53 6.19 13.25
C ASP A 114 -11.00 7.62 13.07
N LEU A 115 -9.98 7.81 12.24
CA LEU A 115 -9.42 9.14 11.96
C LEU A 115 -10.37 9.93 11.06
N ALA A 116 -10.61 11.19 11.42
CA ALA A 116 -11.44 12.09 10.63
C ALA A 116 -10.69 12.62 9.40
N GLU A 117 -9.43 13.03 9.61
CA GLU A 117 -8.53 13.47 8.54
C GLU A 117 -7.22 12.69 8.61
N PRO A 118 -7.17 11.46 8.07
CA PRO A 118 -5.94 10.67 8.03
C PRO A 118 -4.94 11.31 7.06
N VAL A 119 -3.69 11.44 7.50
CA VAL A 119 -2.58 11.88 6.65
C VAL A 119 -1.40 10.92 6.75
N ARG A 120 -0.74 10.67 5.63
CA ARG A 120 0.43 9.79 5.51
C ARG A 120 1.68 10.61 5.22
N SER A 121 2.78 10.27 5.88
CA SER A 121 4.09 10.83 5.55
C SER A 121 4.61 10.22 4.24
N MET A 122 4.99 11.05 3.27
CA MET A 122 5.63 10.58 2.04
C MET A 122 7.00 9.93 2.27
N ASP A 123 7.66 10.20 3.41
CA ASP A 123 9.03 9.74 3.69
C ASP A 123 9.09 8.41 4.43
N CYS A 124 8.07 8.11 5.25
CA CYS A 124 8.03 6.91 6.08
C CYS A 124 6.71 6.14 6.04
N LYS A 125 5.72 6.60 5.28
CA LYS A 125 4.38 6.00 5.13
C LYS A 125 3.56 5.80 6.41
N HIS A 126 4.03 6.26 7.57
CA HIS A 126 3.23 6.26 8.80
C HIS A 126 2.06 7.25 8.72
N ILE A 127 0.96 6.87 9.37
CA ILE A 127 -0.33 7.54 9.29
C ILE A 127 -0.66 8.24 10.60
N TYR A 128 -1.19 9.47 10.48
CA TYR A 128 -1.50 10.35 11.59
C TYR A 128 -2.88 10.99 11.44
N GLU A 129 -3.48 11.38 12.56
CA GLU A 129 -4.54 12.40 12.56
C GLU A 129 -3.91 13.75 12.20
N LYS A 130 -4.46 14.43 11.19
CA LYS A 130 -3.94 15.70 10.67
C LYS A 130 -3.74 16.77 11.75
N GLU A 131 -4.75 17.00 12.58
CA GLU A 131 -4.67 18.01 13.65
C GLU A 131 -3.55 17.70 14.65
N ALA A 132 -3.43 16.42 15.05
CA ALA A 132 -2.43 15.99 16.01
C ALA A 132 -1.00 16.12 15.47
N VAL A 133 -0.77 15.75 14.21
CA VAL A 133 0.58 15.85 13.62
C VAL A 133 0.97 17.30 13.30
N ILE A 134 0.02 18.14 12.89
CA ILE A 134 0.27 19.57 12.68
C ILE A 134 0.64 20.23 14.01
N ALA A 135 -0.04 19.91 15.12
CA ALA A 135 0.31 20.40 16.45
C ALA A 135 1.67 19.87 16.96
N TYR A 136 2.06 18.67 16.53
CA TYR A 136 3.35 18.09 16.87
C TYR A 136 4.53 18.75 16.13
N LEU A 137 4.30 19.24 14.91
CA LEU A 137 5.32 19.90 14.10
C LEU A 137 5.65 21.31 14.63
N PRO A 138 6.92 21.75 14.53
CA PRO A 138 7.31 23.08 14.97
C PRO A 138 6.76 24.16 14.03
N ARG A 139 6.30 25.27 14.62
CA ARG A 139 5.67 26.40 13.90
C ARG A 139 6.60 27.11 12.91
N ASN A 140 7.91 26.91 13.05
CA ASN A 140 8.95 27.59 12.27
C ASN A 140 9.27 26.88 10.93
N GLY A 141 8.47 25.89 10.51
CA GLY A 141 8.72 25.11 9.29
C GLY A 141 9.87 24.10 9.39
N ASN A 142 10.45 23.94 10.59
CA ASN A 142 11.49 22.96 10.83
C ASN A 142 10.94 21.52 10.74
N LYS A 143 11.82 20.60 10.34
CA LYS A 143 11.51 19.17 10.32
C LYS A 143 11.61 18.58 11.73
N LYS A 144 10.74 17.63 12.08
CA LYS A 144 10.76 16.92 13.37
C LYS A 144 10.82 15.42 13.14
N GLN A 145 11.48 14.65 14.00
CA GLN A 145 11.58 13.21 13.82
C GLN A 145 10.19 12.55 13.91
N CYS A 146 9.98 11.50 13.12
CA CYS A 146 8.84 10.59 13.24
C CYS A 146 8.73 10.05 14.68
N CYS A 147 7.52 10.02 15.24
CA CYS A 147 7.29 9.57 16.62
C CYS A 147 7.12 8.04 16.75
N ILE A 148 7.18 7.29 15.65
CA ILE A 148 7.27 5.82 15.69
C ILE A 148 8.67 5.43 16.16
N ALA A 149 8.72 4.59 17.19
CA ALA A 149 9.96 4.04 17.71
C ALA A 149 10.76 3.33 16.59
N GLY A 150 12.03 3.69 16.45
CA GLY A 150 12.91 3.11 15.43
C GLY A 150 12.79 3.74 14.04
N CYS A 151 11.88 4.69 13.80
CA CYS A 151 11.83 5.39 12.51
C CYS A 151 12.82 6.58 12.48
N PRO A 152 13.83 6.59 11.58
CA PRO A 152 14.83 7.67 11.52
C PRO A 152 14.39 8.86 10.66
N LYS A 153 13.20 8.79 10.04
CA LYS A 153 12.72 9.79 9.09
C LYS A 153 12.18 11.03 9.81
N PHE A 154 12.21 12.17 9.11
CA PHE A 154 11.68 13.43 9.61
C PHE A 154 10.36 13.77 8.92
N LEU A 155 9.41 14.27 9.70
CA LEU A 155 8.12 14.78 9.26
C LEU A 155 8.23 16.27 8.90
N GLN A 156 7.50 16.64 7.86
CA GLN A 156 7.33 18.01 7.39
C GLN A 156 5.86 18.21 6.98
N ALA A 157 5.29 19.38 7.29
CA ALA A 157 3.85 19.65 7.07
C ALA A 157 3.44 19.42 5.61
N HIS A 158 4.23 19.89 4.65
CA HIS A 158 3.94 19.75 3.22
C HIS A 158 4.15 18.33 2.67
N ARG A 159 4.76 17.43 3.45
CA ARG A 159 4.99 16.01 3.08
C ARG A 159 4.03 15.06 3.80
N LEU A 160 3.02 15.61 4.48
CA LEU A 160 1.92 14.88 5.08
C LEU A 160 0.70 15.05 4.18
N VAL A 161 0.34 13.98 3.49
CA VAL A 161 -0.70 14.02 2.45
C VAL A 161 -1.76 12.97 2.75
N CYS A 162 -3.02 13.32 2.54
CA CYS A 162 -4.09 12.33 2.41
C CYS A 162 -4.14 11.93 0.94
N ASP A 163 -3.30 10.98 0.54
CA ASP A 163 -3.37 10.46 -0.82
C ASP A 163 -4.66 9.63 -1.02
N PRO A 164 -5.19 9.53 -2.25
CA PRO A 164 -6.43 8.78 -2.49
C PRO A 164 -6.35 7.31 -2.08
N PHE A 165 -5.16 6.69 -2.12
CA PHE A 165 -4.99 5.29 -1.74
C PHE A 165 -5.10 5.08 -0.24
N LEU A 166 -4.63 6.04 0.56
CA LEU A 166 -4.77 5.98 2.02
C LEU A 166 -6.23 5.77 2.43
N LEU A 167 -7.17 6.47 1.81
CA LEU A 167 -8.60 6.32 2.14
C LEU A 167 -9.14 4.95 1.74
N THR A 168 -8.78 4.46 0.55
CA THR A 168 -9.15 3.12 0.09
C THR A 168 -8.60 2.04 1.04
N GLU A 169 -7.33 2.13 1.43
CA GLU A 169 -6.71 1.15 2.32
C GLU A 169 -7.33 1.15 3.72
N ILE A 170 -7.78 2.31 4.20
CA ILE A 170 -8.51 2.42 5.47
C ILE A 170 -9.91 1.79 5.35
N ASP A 171 -10.60 2.01 4.22
CA ASP A 171 -11.94 1.48 4.00
C ASP A 171 -11.96 -0.06 3.83
N GLU A 172 -10.95 -0.60 3.16
CA GLU A 172 -10.72 -2.04 3.08
C GLU A 172 -10.48 -2.63 4.47
N LEU A 173 -9.66 -1.98 5.30
CA LEU A 173 -9.42 -2.42 6.68
C LEU A 173 -10.72 -2.40 7.51
N ARG A 174 -11.57 -1.39 7.34
CA ARG A 174 -12.90 -1.35 7.99
C ARG A 174 -13.77 -2.51 7.56
N SER A 175 -13.79 -2.80 6.26
CA SER A 175 -14.60 -3.89 5.68
C SER A 175 -14.13 -5.26 6.18
N MET A 176 -12.82 -5.48 6.25
CA MET A 176 -12.24 -6.71 6.80
C MET A 176 -12.57 -6.91 8.29
N ASN A 177 -12.49 -5.84 9.08
CA ASN A 177 -12.83 -5.90 10.50
C ASN A 177 -14.30 -6.29 10.70
N GLN A 178 -15.23 -5.72 9.92
CA GLN A 178 -16.65 -6.06 9.97
C GLN A 178 -16.92 -7.53 9.60
N GLN A 179 -16.24 -8.06 8.58
CA GLN A 179 -16.37 -9.46 8.18
C GLN A 179 -15.84 -10.41 9.25
N THR A 180 -14.74 -10.04 9.91
CA THR A 180 -14.15 -10.83 11.01
C THR A 180 -15.08 -10.87 12.21
N GLU A 181 -15.67 -9.73 12.59
CA GLU A 181 -16.66 -9.65 13.67
C GLU A 181 -17.92 -10.47 13.38
N GLN A 182 -18.38 -10.49 12.11
CA GLN A 182 -19.53 -11.30 11.70
C GLN A 182 -19.22 -12.82 11.71
N ALA A 183 -18.03 -13.22 11.26
CA ALA A 183 -17.61 -14.63 11.26
C ALA A 183 -17.39 -15.18 12.67
N GLN A 184 -16.99 -14.34 13.63
CA GLN A 184 -16.83 -14.74 15.03
C GLN A 184 -18.15 -14.89 15.79
N ASN A 185 -19.28 -14.44 15.23
CA ASN A 185 -20.59 -14.46 15.86
C ASN A 185 -21.48 -15.62 15.38
N VAL A 186 -20.90 -16.66 14.76
CA VAL A 186 -21.63 -17.89 14.41
C VAL A 186 -21.73 -18.74 15.69
N GLU A 187 -22.92 -18.75 16.30
CA GLU A 187 -23.24 -19.60 17.46
C GLU A 187 -23.09 -21.09 17.09
N ASP A 188 -22.25 -21.80 17.84
CA ASP A 188 -22.05 -23.25 17.74
C ASP A 188 -23.28 -23.99 18.30
N PHE A 189 -24.11 -24.54 17.41
CA PHE A 189 -25.30 -25.32 17.76
C PHE A 189 -25.04 -26.83 17.81
N THR A 190 -23.81 -27.30 18.08
CA THR A 190 -23.54 -28.74 18.26
C THR A 190 -23.76 -29.21 19.71
N GLY A 191 -24.96 -28.98 20.23
CA GLY A 191 -25.47 -29.71 21.40
C GLY A 191 -26.09 -31.02 20.92
N LEU A 192 -25.33 -32.11 20.93
CA LEU A 192 -25.91 -33.45 20.82
C LEU A 192 -26.65 -33.73 22.13
N ASP A 193 -27.97 -33.80 22.08
CA ASP A 193 -28.79 -34.34 23.16
C ASP A 193 -28.43 -35.82 23.34
N ASP A 194 -27.71 -36.13 24.42
CA ASP A 194 -27.57 -37.50 24.93
C ASP A 194 -28.93 -37.91 25.53
N GLU A 195 -29.81 -38.51 24.73
CA GLU A 195 -31.02 -39.18 25.23
C GLU A 195 -30.66 -40.54 25.87
N ASP A 196 -31.08 -40.72 27.13
CA ASP A 196 -30.94 -41.90 28.01
C ASP A 196 -31.49 -43.22 27.45
#